data_AF-A0A529LQA6-F1
#
_entry.id   AF-A0A529LQA6-F1
#
_cell.length_a   1.000
_cell.length_b   1.000
_cell.length_c   1.000
_cell.angle_alpha   90.00
_cell.angle_beta   90.00
_cell.angle_gamma   90.00
#
_symmetry.space_group_name_H-M   'P 1'
#
loop_
_entity.id
_entity.type
_entity.pdbx_description
1 polymer ?
#
loop_
_entity_poly.entity_id
_entity_poly.type
_entity_poly.pdbx_seq_one_letter_code
_entity_poly.pdbx_strand_id
1 'polypeptide(L)'
;KQGISFHSNMKDSIEGFHYGVTQKKAGYHGAMDQGVISERGFNHMLDCVAAMKEVLGDKVSLALDCGPGWMLPDAIKFARAVEKYNLMWLEDMLTGDYVP
;
A
#
# COMPACT_ATOMS: atom_id res chain seq x y z
N LYS A 1 6.45 6.23 9.99
CA LYS A 1 5.71 5.89 8.76
C LYS A 1 6.40 4.70 8.11
N GLN A 2 5.65 3.75 7.56
CA GLN A 2 6.19 2.56 6.88
C GLN A 2 5.63 2.47 5.46
N GLY A 3 6.46 2.14 4.47
CA GLY A 3 6.05 1.93 3.09
C GLY A 3 5.30 0.61 2.90
N ILE A 4 4.24 0.64 2.11
CA ILE A 4 3.41 -0.52 1.70
C ILE A 4 3.00 -0.36 0.24
N SER A 5 2.56 -1.45 -0.41
CA SER A 5 2.03 -1.42 -1.77
C SER A 5 3.04 -0.81 -2.76
N PHE A 6 2.63 0.17 -3.57
CA PHE A 6 3.47 0.80 -4.60
C PHE A 6 4.66 1.60 -4.02
N HIS A 7 4.61 2.02 -2.75
CA HIS A 7 5.77 2.59 -2.03
C HIS A 7 6.66 1.54 -1.35
N SER A 8 6.61 0.31 -1.83
CA SER A 8 7.42 -0.78 -1.33
C SER A 8 7.88 -1.70 -2.46
N ASN A 9 8.66 -2.70 -2.11
CA ASN A 9 9.02 -3.77 -3.03
C ASN A 9 7.88 -4.78 -3.27
N MET A 10 6.73 -4.68 -2.57
CA MET A 10 5.63 -5.66 -2.70
C MET A 10 5.13 -5.82 -4.13
N LYS A 11 5.07 -4.73 -4.91
CA LYS A 11 4.69 -4.74 -6.33
C LYS A 11 5.59 -5.62 -7.21
N ASP A 12 6.84 -5.82 -6.79
CA ASP A 12 7.86 -6.60 -7.51
C ASP A 12 8.09 -7.98 -6.87
N SER A 13 7.98 -8.08 -5.54
CA SER A 13 8.33 -9.27 -4.77
C SER A 13 7.16 -10.23 -4.56
N ILE A 14 5.92 -9.73 -4.67
CA ILE A 14 4.72 -10.55 -4.53
C ILE A 14 4.18 -10.86 -5.91
N GLU A 15 4.32 -12.13 -6.31
CA GLU A 15 3.78 -12.60 -7.59
C GLU A 15 2.28 -12.29 -7.69
N GLY A 16 1.90 -11.64 -8.79
CA GLY A 16 0.52 -11.26 -9.06
C GLY A 16 -0.04 -10.21 -8.11
N PHE A 17 0.79 -9.32 -7.53
CA PHE A 17 0.35 -8.29 -6.59
C PHE A 17 -0.75 -7.36 -7.14
N HIS A 18 -0.63 -6.95 -8.40
CA HIS A 18 -1.58 -6.07 -9.07
C HIS A 18 -1.80 -6.50 -10.52
N TYR A 19 -2.89 -6.04 -11.14
CA TYR A 19 -3.22 -6.29 -12.55
C TYR A 19 -2.72 -5.18 -13.50
N GLY A 20 -2.06 -4.15 -12.96
CA GLY A 20 -1.47 -3.05 -13.71
C GLY A 20 -0.18 -3.38 -14.45
N VAL A 21 0.34 -2.42 -15.21
CA VAL A 21 1.62 -2.53 -15.91
C VAL A 21 2.76 -2.31 -14.92
N THR A 22 3.61 -3.32 -14.74
CA THR A 22 4.83 -3.21 -13.94
C THR A 22 5.96 -2.62 -14.77
N GLN A 23 6.54 -1.53 -14.30
CA GLN A 23 7.66 -0.87 -14.94
C GLN A 23 8.97 -1.62 -14.70
N LYS A 24 9.63 -2.03 -15.79
CA LYS A 24 10.96 -2.65 -15.73
C LYS A 24 12.00 -1.55 -15.47
N LYS A 25 12.23 -1.21 -14.19
CA LYS A 25 13.24 -0.26 -13.61
C LYS A 25 12.67 0.96 -12.87
N ALA A 26 11.44 0.94 -12.36
CA ALA A 26 10.92 2.06 -11.56
C ALA A 26 11.63 2.28 -10.20
N GLY A 27 12.47 1.33 -9.77
CA GLY A 27 13.23 1.43 -8.52
C GLY A 27 12.34 1.24 -7.27
N TYR A 28 12.88 1.61 -6.11
CA TYR A 28 12.25 1.35 -4.82
C TYR A 28 10.90 2.09 -4.65
N HIS A 29 10.74 3.26 -5.26
CA HIS A 29 9.52 4.08 -5.15
C HIS A 29 8.54 3.91 -6.31
N GLY A 30 8.77 2.98 -7.23
CA GLY A 30 7.74 2.56 -8.18
C GLY A 30 7.10 3.69 -8.96
N ALA A 31 7.79 4.82 -9.14
CA ALA A 31 7.16 6.02 -9.66
C ALA A 31 6.54 5.64 -11.01
N MET A 32 5.21 5.67 -11.09
CA MET A 32 4.38 5.27 -12.23
C MET A 32 3.86 3.81 -12.29
N ASP A 33 4.10 2.94 -11.31
CA ASP A 33 3.38 1.66 -11.19
C ASP A 33 1.96 1.93 -10.68
N GLN A 34 0.96 1.51 -11.45
CA GLN A 34 -0.44 1.78 -11.14
C GLN A 34 -1.27 0.58 -11.57
N GLY A 35 -2.29 0.25 -10.78
CA GLY A 35 -3.19 -0.85 -11.16
C GLY A 35 -4.19 -1.22 -10.09
N VAL A 36 -5.19 -2.01 -10.51
CA VAL A 36 -6.08 -2.70 -9.58
C VAL A 36 -5.25 -3.70 -8.76
N ILE A 37 -5.35 -3.61 -7.44
CA ILE A 37 -4.67 -4.54 -6.54
C ILE A 37 -5.39 -5.89 -6.60
N SER A 38 -4.63 -6.99 -6.73
CA SER A 38 -5.22 -8.32 -6.76
C SER A 38 -5.72 -8.74 -5.37
N GLU A 39 -6.63 -9.72 -5.30
CA GLU A 39 -7.07 -10.26 -4.01
C GLU A 39 -5.88 -10.79 -3.18
N ARG A 40 -4.92 -11.43 -3.83
CA ARG A 40 -3.68 -11.91 -3.21
C ARG A 40 -2.83 -10.76 -2.66
N GLY A 41 -2.61 -9.71 -3.46
CA GLY A 41 -1.85 -8.53 -3.04
C GLY A 41 -2.53 -7.82 -1.87
N PHE A 42 -3.86 -7.68 -1.95
CA PHE A 42 -4.67 -7.06 -0.90
C PHE A 42 -4.58 -7.82 0.43
N ASN A 43 -4.75 -9.14 0.41
CA ASN A 43 -4.63 -9.97 1.61
C ASN A 43 -3.23 -9.89 2.22
N HIS A 44 -2.18 -9.94 1.38
CA HIS A 44 -0.80 -9.78 1.86
C HIS A 44 -0.58 -8.43 2.55
N MET A 45 -1.13 -7.34 2.01
CA MET A 45 -1.04 -6.03 2.65
C MET A 45 -1.73 -6.01 4.02
N LEU A 46 -2.90 -6.62 4.15
CA LEU A 46 -3.60 -6.71 5.43
C LEU A 46 -2.79 -7.50 6.47
N ASP A 47 -2.18 -8.60 6.07
CA ASP A 47 -1.30 -9.41 6.93
C ASP A 47 -0.09 -8.58 7.42
N CYS A 48 0.53 -7.81 6.52
CA CYS A 48 1.62 -6.91 6.90
C CYS A 48 1.17 -5.83 7.89
N VAL A 49 0.00 -5.21 7.70
CA VAL A 49 -0.54 -4.22 8.65
C VAL A 49 -0.82 -4.85 10.00
N ALA A 50 -1.40 -6.06 10.03
CA ALA A 50 -1.65 -6.80 11.26
C ALA A 50 -0.34 -7.07 12.02
N ALA A 51 0.69 -7.57 11.33
CA ALA A 51 1.99 -7.85 11.92
C ALA A 51 2.68 -6.58 12.44
N MET A 52 2.64 -5.47 11.68
CA MET A 52 3.17 -4.19 12.14
C MET A 52 2.46 -3.73 13.43
N LYS A 53 1.12 -3.85 13.48
CA LYS A 53 0.33 -3.45 14.64
C LYS A 53 0.57 -4.34 15.86
N GLU A 54 0.78 -5.63 15.68
CA GLU A 54 1.15 -6.55 16.76
C GLU A 54 2.45 -6.11 17.43
N VAL A 55 3.48 -5.78 16.64
CA VAL A 55 4.79 -5.34 17.17
C VAL A 55 4.71 -3.98 17.86
N LEU A 56 3.99 -3.02 17.27
CA LEU A 56 3.90 -1.66 17.81
C LEU A 56 3.01 -1.57 19.05
N GLY A 57 1.99 -2.43 19.14
CA GLY A 57 0.96 -2.36 20.17
C GLY A 57 0.23 -1.01 20.16
N ASP A 58 0.05 -0.45 21.36
CA ASP A 58 -0.53 0.87 21.63
C ASP A 58 0.52 1.95 21.93
N LYS A 59 1.82 1.60 21.93
CA LYS A 59 2.91 2.50 22.30
C LYS A 59 3.34 3.44 21.19
N VAL A 60 3.16 3.01 19.94
CA VAL A 60 3.54 3.77 18.75
C VAL A 60 2.41 3.71 17.73
N SER A 61 1.96 4.88 17.29
CA SER A 61 0.94 4.98 16.25
C SER A 61 1.54 4.69 14.87
N LEU A 62 0.80 3.92 14.06
CA LEU A 62 1.25 3.51 12.72
C LEU A 62 0.65 4.44 11.66
N ALA A 63 1.51 4.97 10.80
CA ALA A 63 1.14 5.64 9.55
C ALA A 63 1.74 4.87 8.37
N LEU A 64 0.97 4.71 7.29
CA LEU A 64 1.38 3.96 6.10
C LEU A 64 1.59 4.89 4.91
N ASP A 65 2.73 4.73 4.24
CA ASP A 65 2.96 5.30 2.92
C ASP A 65 2.54 4.28 1.86
N CYS A 66 1.42 4.54 1.19
CA CYS A 66 0.81 3.57 0.29
C CYS A 66 1.38 3.63 -1.13
N GLY A 67 2.01 4.76 -1.46
CA GLY A 67 2.57 5.05 -2.77
C GLY A 67 1.48 5.30 -3.82
N PRO A 68 1.67 6.30 -4.69
CA PRO A 68 0.70 6.59 -5.72
C PRO A 68 0.56 5.42 -6.67
N GLY A 69 -0.65 5.24 -7.22
CA GLY A 69 -0.95 4.17 -8.19
C GLY A 69 -2.15 3.29 -7.84
N TRP A 70 -2.82 3.54 -6.72
CA TRP A 70 -4.04 2.81 -6.38
C TRP A 70 -5.22 3.28 -7.21
N MET A 71 -6.12 2.34 -7.50
CA MET A 71 -7.44 2.68 -7.99
C MET A 71 -8.33 3.11 -6.81
N LEU A 72 -9.19 4.11 -7.01
CA LEU A 72 -10.09 4.64 -5.98
C LEU A 72 -10.88 3.56 -5.22
N PRO A 73 -11.45 2.52 -5.87
CA PRO A 73 -12.13 1.45 -5.14
C PRO A 73 -11.23 0.66 -4.18
N ASP A 74 -9.98 0.41 -4.55
CA ASP A 74 -9.03 -0.33 -3.73
C ASP A 74 -8.60 0.51 -2.53
N ALA A 75 -8.45 1.81 -2.73
CA ALA A 75 -8.17 2.75 -1.65
C ALA A 75 -9.28 2.74 -0.58
N ILE A 76 -10.55 2.85 -1.00
CA ILE A 76 -11.70 2.81 -0.10
C ILE A 76 -11.79 1.45 0.62
N LYS A 77 -11.60 0.34 -0.11
CA LYS A 77 -11.65 -1.01 0.48
C LYS A 77 -10.57 -1.20 1.55
N PHE A 78 -9.34 -0.79 1.26
CA PHE A 78 -8.23 -0.95 2.21
C PHE A 78 -8.41 -0.07 3.44
N ALA A 79 -8.77 1.20 3.25
CA ALA A 79 -9.03 2.13 4.36
C ALA A 79 -10.07 1.57 5.34
N ARG A 80 -11.17 1.00 4.82
CA ARG A 80 -12.18 0.31 5.64
C ARG A 80 -11.65 -0.95 6.32
N ALA A 81 -10.89 -1.78 5.60
CA ALA A 81 -10.36 -3.03 6.14
C ALA A 81 -9.38 -2.82 7.30
N VAL A 82 -8.64 -1.71 7.29
CA VAL A 82 -7.64 -1.38 8.32
C VAL A 82 -8.17 -0.44 9.41
N GLU A 83 -9.42 0.01 9.36
CA GLU A 83 -10.00 0.95 10.33
C GLU A 83 -9.87 0.44 11.77
N LYS A 84 -10.08 -0.87 11.98
CA LYS A 84 -9.92 -1.54 13.28
C LYS A 84 -8.55 -1.39 13.93
N TYR A 85 -7.51 -1.03 13.17
CA TYR A 85 -6.15 -0.87 13.67
C TYR A 85 -5.82 0.54 14.18
N ASN A 86 -6.75 1.49 14.02
CA ASN A 86 -6.59 2.89 14.45
C ASN A 86 -5.28 3.50 13.92
N LEU A 87 -5.07 3.41 12.60
CA LEU A 87 -3.91 3.99 11.93
C LEU A 87 -4.00 5.52 11.94
N MET A 88 -2.86 6.22 11.99
CA MET A 88 -2.82 7.68 11.99
C MET A 88 -3.29 8.25 10.65
N TRP A 89 -2.73 7.74 9.55
CA TRP A 89 -3.08 8.12 8.19
C TRP A 89 -2.61 7.07 7.17
N LEU A 90 -3.19 7.18 5.97
CA LEU A 90 -2.79 6.49 4.75
C LEU A 90 -2.34 7.55 3.75
N GLU A 91 -1.05 7.56 3.41
CA GLU A 91 -0.43 8.58 2.57
C GLU A 91 -0.44 8.16 1.10
N ASP A 92 -0.59 9.13 0.21
CA ASP A 92 -0.29 9.01 -1.23
C ASP A 92 -0.96 7.86 -1.97
N MET A 93 -2.17 7.47 -1.61
CA MET A 93 -2.84 6.32 -2.24
C MET A 93 -3.11 6.52 -3.73
N LEU A 94 -3.58 7.70 -4.13
CA LEU A 94 -4.03 7.96 -5.51
C LEU A 94 -2.89 8.50 -6.39
N THR A 95 -2.87 9.80 -6.66
CA THR A 95 -1.83 10.44 -7.49
C THR A 95 -0.61 10.86 -6.67
N GLY A 96 -0.75 10.97 -5.34
CA GLY A 96 0.29 11.49 -4.44
C GLY A 96 0.67 12.94 -4.77
N ASP A 97 1.90 13.31 -4.44
CA ASP A 97 2.50 14.62 -4.77
C ASP A 97 2.76 14.83 -6.28
N TYR A 98 2.52 13.81 -7.11
CA TYR A 98 2.67 13.92 -8.56
C TYR A 98 1.45 14.62 -9.16
N VAL A 99 1.60 15.91 -9.41
CA VAL A 99 0.70 16.72 -10.23
C VAL A 99 1.10 16.55 -11.71
N PRO A 100 0.15 16.40 -12.67
CA PRO A 100 0.49 16.28 -14.09
C PRO A 100 1.33 17.43 -14.63
#